data_AF-A0A4Q2IZA9-F1
#
_entry.id   AF-A0A4Q2IZA9-F1
#
_cell.length_a   1.000
_cell.length_b   1.000
_cell.length_c   1.000
_cell.angle_alpha   90.00
_cell.angle_beta   90.00
_cell.angle_gamma   90.00
#
_symmetry.space_group_name_H-M   'P 1'
#
loop_
_entity.id
_entity.type
_entity.pdbx_description
1 polymer ?
#
loop_
_entity_poly.entity_id
_entity_poly.type
_entity_poly.pdbx_seq_one_letter_code
_entity_poly.pdbx_strand_id
1 'polypeptide(L)' 'MTVLADHLDAQAQVLRNMAANVMLTGQPVDVPWPFADGGNRTLHQLTSLDLLADAEAFEADAVKLRTLYH' A
#
# COMPACT_ATOMS: atom_id res chain seq x y z
N MET A 1 -6.23 -20.24 4.53
CA MET A 1 -5.77 -19.03 3.81
C MET A 1 -6.99 -18.24 3.39
N THR A 2 -7.07 -16.98 3.79
CA THR A 2 -8.21 -16.09 3.51
C THR A 2 -7.94 -15.28 2.24
N VAL A 3 -8.89 -15.26 1.32
CA VAL A 3 -8.83 -14.48 0.05
C VAL A 3 -8.49 -13.00 0.32
N LEU A 4 -8.93 -12.47 1.46
CA LEU A 4 -8.63 -11.12 1.88
C LEU A 4 -7.14 -10.92 2.22
N ALA A 5 -6.49 -11.85 2.92
CA ALA A 5 -5.06 -11.73 3.23
C ALA A 5 -4.20 -11.76 1.95
N ASP A 6 -4.56 -12.60 0.99
CA ASP A 6 -3.85 -12.68 -0.29
C ASP A 6 -4.08 -11.42 -1.14
N HIS A 7 -5.24 -10.77 -0.99
CA HIS A 7 -5.52 -9.47 -1.61
C HIS A 7 -4.67 -8.34 -1.00
N LEU A 8 -4.51 -8.31 0.32
CA LEU A 8 -3.67 -7.32 1.00
C LEU A 8 -2.20 -7.47 0.64
N ASP A 9 -1.68 -8.71 0.56
CA ASP A 9 -0.33 -8.97 0.08
C ASP A 9 -0.11 -8.48 -1.36
N ALA A 10 -1.09 -8.71 -2.24
CA ALA A 10 -1.02 -8.21 -3.61
C ALA A 10 -1.02 -6.68 -3.67
N GLN A 11 -1.78 -6.01 -2.80
CA GLN A 11 -1.78 -4.55 -2.68
C GLN A 11 -0.45 -4.01 -2.16
N ALA A 12 0.12 -4.64 -1.12
CA ALA A 12 1.44 -4.29 -0.60
C ALA A 12 2.53 -4.39 -1.68
N GLN A 13 2.52 -5.46 -2.49
CA GLN A 13 3.46 -5.63 -3.59
C GLN A 13 3.34 -4.54 -4.65
N VAL A 14 2.11 -4.11 -4.97
CA VAL A 14 1.88 -2.99 -5.90
C VAL A 14 2.48 -1.71 -5.33
N LEU A 15 2.24 -1.40 -4.05
CA LEU A 15 2.77 -0.20 -3.41
C LEU A 15 4.30 -0.20 -3.33
N ARG A 16 4.94 -1.35 -3.05
CA ARG A 16 6.41 -1.48 -3.11
C ARG A 16 6.96 -1.22 -4.51
N ASN A 17 6.29 -1.71 -5.56
CA ASN A 17 6.70 -1.46 -6.94
C ASN A 17 6.55 0.03 -7.30
N MET A 18 5.49 0.69 -6.82
CA MET A 18 5.29 2.12 -7.00
C MET A 18 6.35 2.93 -6.25
N ALA A 19 6.67 2.57 -5.00
CA ALA A 19 7.73 3.18 -4.22
C ALA A 19 9.09 3.07 -4.93
N ALA A 20 9.41 1.90 -5.47
CA ALA A 20 10.64 1.68 -6.24
C ALA A 20 10.69 2.59 -7.49
N ASN A 21 9.57 2.73 -8.21
CA ASN A 21 9.49 3.64 -9.34
C ASN A 21 9.66 5.11 -8.92
N VAL A 22 9.08 5.54 -7.80
CA VAL A 22 9.28 6.91 -7.26
C VAL A 22 10.75 7.14 -6.90
N MET A 23 11.39 6.17 -6.23
CA MET A 23 12.82 6.27 -5.89
C MET A 23 13.72 6.36 -7.13
N LEU A 24 13.39 5.61 -8.19
CA LEU A 24 14.17 5.57 -9.42
C LEU A 24 13.98 6.82 -10.29
N THR A 25 12.74 7.31 -10.41
CA THR A 25 12.40 8.44 -11.28
C THR A 25 12.55 9.79 -10.61
N GLY A 26 12.57 9.83 -9.27
CA GLY A 26 12.48 11.05 -8.48
C GLY A 26 11.17 11.81 -8.68
N GLN A 27 10.19 11.21 -9.38
CA GLN A 27 8.89 11.81 -9.62
C GLN A 27 7.85 11.14 -8.72
N PRO A 28 7.03 11.93 -8.00
CA PRO A 28 5.92 11.39 -7.23
C PRO A 28 4.93 10.72 -8.17
N VAL A 29 4.34 9.61 -7.72
CA VAL A 29 3.37 8.84 -8.50
C VAL A 29 1.97 9.14 -8.00
N ASP A 30 1.09 9.49 -8.93
CA ASP A 30 -0.34 9.61 -8.66
C ASP A 30 -0.94 8.20 -8.56
N VAL A 31 -1.32 7.80 -7.35
CA VAL A 31 -1.92 6.50 -7.10
C VAL A 31 -3.44 6.61 -7.24
N PRO A 32 -4.08 5.88 -8.18
CA PRO A 32 -5.53 5.78 -8.21
C PRO A 32 -6.00 4.97 -6.99
N TRP A 33 -7.03 5.47 -6.34
CA TRP A 33 -7.15 5.33 -4.90
C TRP A 33 -8.42 4.61 -4.48
N PRO A 34 -8.32 3.69 -3.49
CA PRO A 34 -9.33 3.55 -2.45
C PRO A 34 -8.74 3.57 -1.02
N PHE A 35 -7.61 4.24 -0.78
CA PHE A 35 -6.87 4.17 0.49
C PHE A 35 -7.09 5.35 1.48
N ALA A 36 -8.12 6.19 1.30
CA ALA A 36 -8.26 7.48 2.02
C ALA A 36 -9.35 7.27 3.00
N ASP A 37 -8.92 7.18 4.24
CA ASP A 37 -9.62 7.88 5.29
C ASP A 37 -9.91 9.31 4.86
N GLY A 38 -11.17 9.54 4.49
CA GLY A 38 -12.00 10.65 4.97
C GLY A 38 -11.47 12.09 4.91
N GLY A 39 -10.42 12.41 4.16
CA GLY A 39 -9.78 13.72 4.23
C GLY A 39 -9.28 14.20 2.87
N ASN A 40 -10.04 15.13 2.28
CA ASN A 40 -9.69 16.04 1.18
C ASN A 40 -8.70 15.58 0.09
N ARG A 41 -9.30 15.39 -1.10
CA ARG A 41 -8.72 15.19 -2.43
C ARG A 41 -7.77 16.31 -2.87
N THR A 42 -6.62 16.40 -2.24
CA THR A 42 -5.49 17.18 -2.76
C THR A 42 -4.48 16.13 -3.21
N LEU A 43 -3.99 16.21 -4.45
CA LEU A 43 -2.96 15.32 -4.99
C LEU A 43 -1.77 15.29 -4.03
N HIS A 44 -1.79 14.37 -3.08
CA HIS A 44 -0.70 14.15 -2.16
C HIS A 44 0.38 13.52 -3.03
N GLN A 45 1.45 14.26 -3.29
CA GLN A 45 2.67 13.68 -3.81
C GLN A 45 3.13 12.64 -2.78
N LEU A 46 2.72 11.39 -3.00
CA LEU A 46 3.11 10.29 -2.13
C LEU A 46 4.58 10.05 -2.40
N THR A 47 5.38 10.24 -1.36
CA THR A 47 6.79 9.92 -1.43
C THR A 47 6.95 8.41 -1.44
N SER A 48 8.13 7.94 -1.84
CA SER A 48 8.44 6.51 -1.75
C SER A 48 8.40 5.99 -0.31
N LEU A 49 8.60 6.84 0.70
CA LEU A 49 8.47 6.47 2.11
C LEU A 49 7.02 6.21 2.51
N ASP A 50 6.09 7.05 2.04
CA ASP A 50 4.66 6.89 2.34
C ASP A 50 4.13 5.59 1.72
N LEU A 51 4.52 5.30 0.47
CA LEU A 51 4.15 4.07 -0.23
C LEU A 51 4.71 2.82 0.45
N LEU A 52 5.91 2.89 1.04
CA LEU A 52 6.48 1.79 1.80
C LEU A 52 5.78 1.59 3.14
N ALA A 53 5.44 2.67 3.85
CA ALA A 53 4.72 2.59 5.12
C ALA A 53 3.33 1.96 4.93
N ASP A 54 2.61 2.32 3.87
CA ASP A 54 1.32 1.71 3.53
C ASP A 54 1.49 0.22 3.19
N ALA A 55 2.52 -0.14 2.40
CA ALA A 55 2.79 -1.54 2.07
C ALA A 55 3.04 -2.40 3.33
N GLU A 56 3.81 -1.88 4.29
CA GLU A 56 4.08 -2.57 5.56
C GLU A 56 2.81 -2.73 6.41
N ALA A 57 1.92 -1.73 6.41
CA ALA A 57 0.63 -1.83 7.09
C ALA A 57 -0.26 -2.94 6.49
N PHE A 58 -0.32 -3.03 5.16
CA PHE A 58 -1.07 -4.09 4.47
C PHE A 58 -0.52 -5.49 4.76
N GLU A 59 0.80 -5.66 4.76
CA GLU A 59 1.44 -6.93 5.12
C GLU A 59 1.15 -7.30 6.58
N ALA A 60 1.22 -6.33 7.50
CA ALA A 60 0.91 -6.56 8.90
C ALA A 60 -0.56 -6.99 9.10
N ASP A 61 -1.49 -6.39 8.37
CA ASP A 61 -2.90 -6.77 8.40
C ASP A 61 -3.19 -8.12 7.73
N ALA A 62 -2.47 -8.45 6.64
CA ALA A 62 -2.52 -9.78 6.03
C ALA A 62 -2.06 -10.87 7.01
N VAL A 63 -0.99 -10.62 7.77
CA VAL A 63 -0.50 -11.54 8.81
C VAL A 63 -1.51 -11.67 9.95
N LYS A 64 -2.11 -10.58 10.42
CA LYS A 64 -3.19 -10.63 11.43
C LYS A 64 -4.39 -11.46 10.93
N LEU A 65 -4.81 -11.26 9.68
CA LEU A 65 -5.91 -12.05 9.10
C LEU A 65 -5.54 -13.53 8.99
N ARG A 66 -4.32 -13.85 8.57
CA ARG A 66 -3.87 -15.25 8.52
C ARG A 66 -3.88 -15.89 9.91
N THR A 67 -3.41 -15.18 10.93
CA THR A 67 -3.36 -15.70 12.31
C THR A 67 -4.74 -15.81 12.98
N LEU A 68 -5.69 -14.92 12.67
CA LEU A 68 -7.05 -14.97 13.22
C LEU A 68 -7.94 -16.04 12.58
N TYR A 69 -7.70 -16.34 11.30
CA TYR A 69 -8.50 -17.31 10.52
C TYR A 69 -7.71 -18.60 10.23
N HIS A 70 -6.72 -18.92 11.08
CA HIS A 70 -5.92 -20.14 11.01
C HIS A 70 -6.48 -21.29 11.83
#